data_AF-A0A0Q6ZVW8-F1
#
_entry.id   AF-A0A0Q6ZVW8-F1
#
_cell.length_a   1.000
_cell.length_b   1.000
_cell.length_c   1.000
_cell.angle_alpha   90.00
_cell.angle_beta   90.00
_cell.angle_gamma   90.00
#
_symmetry.space_group_name_H-M   'P 1'
#
loop_
_entity.id
_entity.type
_entity.pdbx_description
1 polymer ?
#
loop_
_entity_poly.entity_id
_entity_poly.type
_entity_poly.pdbx_seq_one_letter_code
_entity_poly.pdbx_strand_id
1 'polypeptide(L)'
;MKPDLLLHPTPGGLYCPIGDFFVDPVRPVGRALITHGHSDHARSGHQHVLATRQTLDIMAIRYGEDFAGASQAAEFGETIVVNGVSVRFHPAGHVLGSAQIEIEKDGTRIVVSGDYKRGVDPTCASFEPVPCDVFITEATFGLPVFHHPPAAGEIQKLLTSLRQFPERSHLVGAYALGKAQRVISLIRRGGYDQPIYVHGSLARLCDYYETQGIDLGELRPATTEDKKSGSLKGAIVIGPPSAFNDRWARRFEDPLPIFASGWMMVRQRAKQRGVELPLVISDHCDWPELLDTIREVKPQEVWVTHGREEALVRWCELSGIAARPLHLVGYEDEGD
;
A
#
# COMPACT_ATOMS: atom_id res chain seq x y z
N MET A 1 -15.53 26.99 5.82
CA MET A 1 -15.26 27.30 4.39
C MET A 1 -15.94 26.25 3.51
N LYS A 2 -16.20 26.50 2.20
CA LYS A 2 -16.61 25.40 1.30
C LYS A 2 -15.42 24.46 1.07
N PRO A 3 -15.56 23.13 1.22
CA PRO A 3 -14.45 22.18 1.08
C PRO A 3 -13.63 22.33 -0.21
N ASP A 4 -14.26 22.53 -1.37
CA ASP A 4 -13.56 22.68 -2.66
C ASP A 4 -12.63 23.90 -2.76
N LEU A 5 -12.87 24.93 -1.93
CA LEU A 5 -11.98 26.09 -1.86
C LEU A 5 -10.69 25.78 -1.08
N LEU A 6 -10.74 24.78 -0.20
CA LEU A 6 -9.58 24.31 0.55
C LEU A 6 -8.80 23.24 -0.23
N LEU A 7 -9.49 22.31 -0.88
CA LEU A 7 -8.86 21.21 -1.60
C LEU A 7 -9.74 20.73 -2.76
N HIS A 8 -9.20 20.70 -3.99
CA HIS A 8 -9.95 20.26 -5.18
C HIS A 8 -9.06 19.55 -6.20
N PRO A 9 -9.63 18.66 -7.04
CA PRO A 9 -8.86 17.94 -8.05
C PRO A 9 -8.41 18.89 -9.18
N THR A 10 -7.19 18.67 -9.67
CA THR A 10 -6.65 19.31 -10.87
C THR A 10 -5.95 18.25 -11.72
N PRO A 11 -5.57 18.55 -12.98
CA PRO A 11 -4.73 17.62 -13.77
C PRO A 11 -3.37 17.29 -13.13
N GLY A 12 -2.92 18.06 -12.13
CA GLY A 12 -1.68 17.81 -11.39
C GLY A 12 -1.85 16.97 -10.13
N GLY A 13 -3.08 16.56 -9.78
CA GLY A 13 -3.41 15.94 -8.50
C GLY A 13 -4.33 16.82 -7.65
N LEU A 14 -4.45 16.50 -6.37
CA LEU A 14 -5.32 17.17 -5.43
C LEU A 14 -4.64 18.44 -4.89
N TYR A 15 -5.18 19.62 -5.20
CA TYR A 15 -4.51 20.90 -4.99
C TYR A 15 -5.16 21.74 -3.89
N CYS A 16 -4.34 22.26 -2.98
CA CYS A 16 -4.73 23.24 -1.97
C CYS A 16 -4.27 24.64 -2.43
N PRO A 17 -5.18 25.50 -2.94
CA PRO A 17 -4.80 26.82 -3.46
C PRO A 17 -4.33 27.79 -2.37
N ILE A 18 -4.83 27.65 -1.14
CA ILE A 18 -4.44 28.51 0.00
C ILE A 18 -3.06 28.11 0.51
N GLY A 19 -2.81 26.80 0.62
CA GLY A 19 -1.54 26.24 1.02
C GLY A 19 -0.46 26.30 -0.07
N ASP A 20 -0.87 26.45 -1.33
CA ASP A 20 -0.02 26.28 -2.52
C ASP A 20 0.77 24.97 -2.47
N PHE A 21 0.05 23.86 -2.38
CA PHE A 21 0.62 22.51 -2.39
C PHE A 21 -0.32 21.49 -3.01
N PHE A 22 0.24 20.37 -3.44
CA PHE A 22 -0.50 19.22 -3.94
C PHE A 22 -0.36 18.03 -2.99
N VAL A 23 -1.40 17.21 -2.89
CA VAL A 23 -1.34 15.89 -2.26
C VAL A 23 -1.21 14.84 -3.36
N ASP A 24 -0.24 13.94 -3.22
CA ASP A 24 0.11 12.86 -4.16
C ASP A 24 0.05 13.27 -5.64
N PRO A 25 0.82 14.31 -6.05
CA PRO A 25 0.80 14.81 -7.40
C PRO A 25 1.39 13.81 -8.42
N VAL A 26 0.69 13.63 -9.54
CA VAL A 26 1.11 12.72 -10.61
C VAL A 26 2.22 13.27 -11.53
N ARG A 27 2.70 14.48 -11.24
CA ARG A 27 3.78 15.17 -11.98
C ARG A 27 4.59 16.08 -11.04
N PRO A 28 5.83 16.46 -11.42
CA PRO A 28 6.60 17.44 -10.65
C PRO A 28 5.84 18.74 -10.37
N VAL A 29 5.95 19.25 -9.14
CA VAL A 29 5.29 20.47 -8.64
C VAL A 29 6.19 21.21 -7.66
N GLY A 30 5.84 22.45 -7.30
CA GLY A 30 6.57 23.25 -6.31
C GLY A 30 6.55 22.63 -4.90
N ARG A 31 5.38 22.23 -4.40
CA ARG A 31 5.25 21.60 -3.07
C ARG A 31 4.33 20.38 -3.14
N ALA A 32 4.86 19.23 -2.76
CA ALA A 32 4.15 17.96 -2.72
C ALA A 32 4.07 17.45 -1.28
N LEU A 33 2.87 17.08 -0.86
CA LEU A 33 2.59 16.32 0.35
C LEU A 33 2.34 14.87 -0.10
N ILE A 34 3.10 13.92 0.44
CA ILE A 34 3.08 12.54 -0.01
C ILE A 34 2.54 11.64 1.09
N THR A 35 1.48 10.89 0.80
CA THR A 35 0.86 9.95 1.74
C THR A 35 1.78 8.76 2.01
N HIS A 36 2.37 8.18 0.97
CA HIS A 36 3.26 7.02 1.09
C HIS A 36 4.14 6.79 -0.15
N GLY A 37 5.12 5.88 -0.03
CA GLY A 37 6.19 5.68 -1.02
C GLY A 37 5.88 4.77 -2.22
N HIS A 38 4.62 4.44 -2.52
CA HIS A 38 4.29 3.74 -3.77
C HIS A 38 4.42 4.70 -4.97
N SER A 39 4.68 4.15 -6.16
CA SER A 39 5.07 4.93 -7.34
C SER A 39 3.92 5.68 -8.02
N ASP A 40 2.70 5.27 -7.74
CA ASP A 40 1.46 5.92 -8.13
C ASP A 40 1.13 7.14 -7.24
N HIS A 41 1.66 7.19 -6.01
CA HIS A 41 1.49 8.32 -5.08
C HIS A 41 2.73 9.24 -5.00
N ALA A 42 3.93 8.66 -5.03
CA ALA A 42 5.19 9.35 -4.84
C ALA A 42 6.02 9.41 -6.13
N ARG A 43 6.41 10.62 -6.54
CA ARG A 43 7.27 10.87 -7.70
C ARG A 43 8.47 11.74 -7.32
N SER A 44 9.51 11.70 -8.16
CA SER A 44 10.66 12.60 -8.03
C SER A 44 10.47 13.89 -8.83
N GLY A 45 11.34 14.87 -8.58
CA GLY A 45 11.41 16.14 -9.29
C GLY A 45 10.60 17.29 -8.66
N HIS A 46 9.98 17.07 -7.50
CA HIS A 46 9.32 18.15 -6.75
C HIS A 46 10.36 19.11 -6.15
N GLN A 47 10.04 20.40 -6.05
CA GLN A 47 10.96 21.36 -5.39
C GLN A 47 10.98 21.15 -3.87
N HIS A 48 9.82 20.94 -3.25
CA HIS A 48 9.66 20.65 -1.83
C HIS A 48 8.76 19.43 -1.62
N VAL A 49 9.21 18.48 -0.79
CA VAL A 49 8.41 17.32 -0.39
C VAL A 49 8.20 17.31 1.12
N LEU A 50 6.96 17.15 1.56
CA LEU A 50 6.58 16.94 2.95
C LEU A 50 5.94 15.55 3.09
N ALA A 51 6.54 14.68 3.89
CA ALA A 51 6.04 13.33 4.15
C ALA A 51 6.61 12.80 5.47
N THR A 52 6.16 11.63 5.92
CA THR A 52 6.82 10.94 7.06
C THR A 52 8.27 10.60 6.72
N ARG A 53 9.13 10.48 7.76
CA ARG A 53 10.54 10.10 7.57
C ARG A 53 10.69 8.86 6.69
N GLN A 54 9.92 7.82 6.98
CA GLN A 54 10.03 6.56 6.25
C GLN A 54 9.59 6.68 4.80
N THR A 55 8.56 7.48 4.50
CA THR A 55 8.17 7.75 3.11
C THR A 55 9.28 8.47 2.35
N LEU A 56 9.96 9.45 2.96
CA LEU A 56 11.10 10.15 2.33
C LEU A 56 12.27 9.21 2.05
N ASP A 57 12.62 8.35 3.01
CA ASP A 57 13.70 7.38 2.83
C ASP A 57 13.36 6.36 1.73
N ILE A 58 12.11 5.90 1.66
CA ILE A 58 11.62 5.01 0.59
C ILE A 58 11.70 5.72 -0.78
N MET A 59 11.34 7.00 -0.85
CA MET A 59 11.51 7.79 -2.07
C MET A 59 12.98 7.88 -2.48
N ALA A 60 13.91 8.11 -1.53
CA ALA A 60 15.34 8.13 -1.81
C ALA A 60 15.86 6.76 -2.30
N ILE A 61 15.42 5.65 -1.70
CA ILE A 61 15.78 4.29 -2.15
C ILE A 61 15.34 4.03 -3.60
N ARG A 62 14.16 4.54 -3.99
CA ARG A 62 13.57 4.33 -5.31
C ARG A 62 14.12 5.27 -6.38
N TYR A 63 14.30 6.55 -6.04
CA TYR A 63 14.53 7.62 -7.00
C TYR A 63 15.92 8.28 -6.86
N GLY A 64 16.70 7.90 -5.85
CA GLY A 64 17.98 8.52 -5.50
C GLY A 64 17.81 9.63 -4.46
N GLU A 65 18.91 10.01 -3.80
CA GLU A 65 18.93 11.06 -2.76
C GLU A 65 18.43 12.42 -3.28
N ASP A 66 18.66 12.71 -4.57
CA ASP A 66 18.24 13.95 -5.23
C ASP A 66 16.78 13.89 -5.74
N PHE A 67 15.91 13.08 -5.13
CA PHE A 67 14.52 12.92 -5.58
C PHE A 67 13.70 14.21 -5.49
N ALA A 68 14.11 15.17 -4.65
CA ALA A 68 13.47 16.47 -4.48
C ALA A 68 14.50 17.56 -4.23
N GLY A 69 14.14 18.83 -4.49
CA GLY A 69 15.00 19.98 -4.18
C GLY A 69 15.23 20.17 -2.67
N ALA A 70 14.20 19.90 -1.86
CA ALA A 70 14.27 19.82 -0.40
C ALA A 70 13.17 18.89 0.12
N SER A 71 13.44 18.22 1.24
CA SER A 71 12.47 17.37 1.94
C SER A 71 12.33 17.78 3.41
N GLN A 72 11.11 17.63 3.94
CA GLN A 72 10.78 17.84 5.34
C GLN A 72 10.06 16.59 5.86
N ALA A 73 10.58 16.02 6.95
CA ALA A 73 9.91 14.93 7.64
C ALA A 73 8.77 15.49 8.52
N ALA A 74 7.61 14.85 8.47
CA ALA A 74 6.50 15.08 9.38
C ALA A 74 6.45 13.98 10.44
N GLU A 75 6.30 14.37 11.70
CA GLU A 75 5.97 13.44 12.78
C GLU A 75 4.46 13.27 12.89
N PHE A 76 4.00 12.06 13.25
CA PHE A 76 2.56 11.81 13.38
C PHE A 76 1.93 12.71 14.47
N GLY A 77 0.80 13.33 14.14
CA GLY A 77 0.07 14.26 15.01
C GLY A 77 0.68 15.65 15.15
N GLU A 78 1.87 15.90 14.58
CA GLU A 78 2.48 17.24 14.57
C GLU A 78 1.72 18.17 13.62
N THR A 79 1.40 19.38 14.10
CA THR A 79 0.80 20.43 13.27
C THR A 79 1.88 21.22 12.53
N ILE A 80 1.87 21.13 11.20
CA ILE A 80 2.72 21.91 10.30
C ILE A 80 1.87 22.97 9.61
N VAL A 81 2.29 24.24 9.67
CA VAL A 81 1.57 25.34 9.00
C VAL A 81 2.21 25.64 7.65
N VAL A 82 1.46 25.42 6.58
CA VAL A 82 1.88 25.74 5.20
C VAL A 82 1.00 26.86 4.67
N ASN A 83 1.58 28.05 4.48
CA ASN A 83 0.87 29.25 3.99
C ASN A 83 -0.46 29.52 4.73
N GLY A 84 -0.47 29.31 6.05
CA GLY A 84 -1.64 29.55 6.91
C GLY A 84 -2.70 28.44 6.89
N VAL A 85 -2.41 27.29 6.27
CA VAL A 85 -3.19 26.04 6.33
C VAL A 85 -2.49 25.08 7.30
N SER A 86 -3.25 24.47 8.21
CA SER A 86 -2.74 23.46 9.13
C SER A 86 -2.72 22.10 8.43
N VAL A 87 -1.59 21.40 8.52
CA VAL A 87 -1.38 20.06 7.96
C VAL A 87 -0.93 19.13 9.09
N ARG A 88 -1.57 17.98 9.24
CA ARG A 88 -1.17 16.91 10.16
C ARG A 88 -1.11 15.56 9.44
N PHE A 89 -0.16 14.72 9.83
CA PHE A 89 -0.03 13.36 9.31
C PHE A 89 -0.52 12.38 10.38
N HIS A 90 -1.29 11.38 9.99
CA HIS A 90 -1.81 10.33 10.87
C HIS A 90 -1.52 8.95 10.26
N PRO A 91 -1.28 7.90 11.06
CA PRO A 91 -1.04 6.56 10.53
C PRO A 91 -2.16 6.06 9.59
N ALA A 92 -1.79 5.58 8.40
CA ALA A 92 -2.73 4.97 7.44
C ALA A 92 -2.76 3.44 7.49
N GLY A 93 -1.81 2.79 8.17
CA GLY A 93 -1.81 1.34 8.24
C GLY A 93 -1.53 0.60 6.94
N HIS A 94 -1.06 1.25 5.88
CA HIS A 94 -0.89 0.63 4.56
C HIS A 94 0.50 0.01 4.36
N VAL A 95 1.55 0.84 4.44
CA VAL A 95 2.97 0.44 4.36
C VAL A 95 3.80 1.22 5.38
N LEU A 96 5.09 0.90 5.53
CA LEU A 96 5.96 1.61 6.46
C LEU A 96 6.02 3.11 6.10
N GLY A 97 5.64 3.96 7.06
CA GLY A 97 5.55 5.41 6.86
C GLY A 97 4.24 5.91 6.24
N SER A 98 3.33 5.05 5.80
CA SER A 98 2.09 5.50 5.15
C SER A 98 1.24 6.34 6.09
N ALA A 99 0.73 7.45 5.57
CA ALA A 99 0.00 8.43 6.36
C ALA A 99 -1.25 8.96 5.64
N GLN A 100 -2.28 9.18 6.43
CA GLN A 100 -3.39 10.06 6.09
C GLN A 100 -2.91 11.50 6.30
N ILE A 101 -3.38 12.42 5.45
CA ILE A 101 -3.02 13.84 5.51
C ILE A 101 -4.27 14.64 5.85
N GLU A 102 -4.30 15.18 7.06
CA GLU A 102 -5.34 16.08 7.52
C GLU A 102 -4.98 17.53 7.15
N ILE A 103 -5.90 18.23 6.52
CA ILE A 103 -5.77 19.61 6.04
C ILE A 103 -6.89 20.43 6.64
N GLU A 104 -6.53 21.43 7.46
CA GLU A 104 -7.50 22.24 8.21
C GLU A 104 -7.30 23.74 7.95
N LYS A 105 -8.40 24.44 7.65
CA LYS A 105 -8.46 25.90 7.53
C LYS A 105 -9.84 26.43 7.91
N ASP A 106 -9.85 27.47 8.76
CA ASP A 106 -11.05 28.22 9.16
C ASP A 106 -12.22 27.31 9.58
N GLY A 107 -11.90 26.28 10.39
CA GLY A 107 -12.85 25.31 10.92
C GLY A 107 -13.31 24.23 9.95
N THR A 108 -12.78 24.17 8.72
CA THR A 108 -13.03 23.08 7.76
C THR A 108 -11.85 22.12 7.76
N ARG A 109 -12.12 20.83 7.99
CA ARG A 109 -11.13 19.75 8.02
C ARG A 109 -11.39 18.71 6.94
N ILE A 110 -10.40 18.51 6.07
CA ILE A 110 -10.41 17.48 5.03
C ILE A 110 -9.30 16.47 5.35
N VAL A 111 -9.61 15.18 5.35
CA VAL A 111 -8.61 14.10 5.51
C VAL A 111 -8.47 13.35 4.20
N VAL A 112 -7.26 13.34 3.65
CA VAL A 112 -6.87 12.46 2.54
C VAL A 112 -6.32 11.18 3.13
N SER A 113 -7.02 10.06 2.94
CA SER A 113 -6.58 8.79 3.51
C SER A 113 -5.30 8.23 2.89
N GLY A 114 -5.07 8.52 1.61
CA GLY A 114 -4.14 7.72 0.79
C GLY A 114 -4.67 6.29 0.66
N ASP A 115 -3.75 5.35 0.43
CA ASP A 115 -4.07 3.93 0.62
C ASP A 115 -4.03 3.58 2.10
N TYR A 116 -4.95 2.73 2.54
CA TYR A 116 -5.06 2.41 3.96
C TYR A 116 -5.62 1.01 4.23
N LYS A 117 -5.23 0.44 5.37
CA LYS A 117 -5.63 -0.90 5.82
C LYS A 117 -5.92 -0.89 7.31
N ARG A 118 -7.03 -1.52 7.72
CA ARG A 118 -7.40 -1.64 9.14
C ARG A 118 -6.86 -2.89 9.81
N GLY A 119 -6.65 -3.96 9.04
CA GLY A 119 -6.10 -5.21 9.55
C GLY A 119 -4.73 -5.05 10.20
N VAL A 120 -4.48 -5.83 11.26
CA VAL A 120 -3.19 -5.83 11.97
C VAL A 120 -2.04 -6.12 10.99
N ASP A 121 -1.06 -5.24 11.01
CA ASP A 121 0.18 -5.36 10.24
C ASP A 121 1.36 -4.96 11.14
N PRO A 122 2.28 -5.88 11.45
CA PRO A 122 3.44 -5.57 12.28
C PRO A 122 4.57 -4.83 11.56
N THR A 123 4.40 -4.57 10.26
CA THR A 123 5.43 -3.93 9.43
C THR A 123 5.16 -2.44 9.19
N CYS A 124 4.09 -1.89 9.80
CA CYS A 124 3.76 -0.48 9.77
C CYS A 124 2.94 -0.06 11.00
N ALA A 125 2.79 1.24 11.23
CA ALA A 125 1.90 1.77 12.25
C ALA A 125 0.43 1.44 11.91
N SER A 126 -0.42 1.12 12.90
CA SER A 126 -1.83 0.80 12.66
C SER A 126 -2.64 2.02 12.24
N PHE A 127 -3.68 1.83 11.41
CA PHE A 127 -4.59 2.89 10.98
C PHE A 127 -5.23 3.63 12.17
N GLU A 128 -5.22 4.96 12.12
CA GLU A 128 -5.83 5.85 13.12
C GLU A 128 -7.07 6.53 12.54
N PRO A 129 -8.29 6.27 13.03
CA PRO A 129 -9.48 7.00 12.57
C PRO A 129 -9.41 8.49 12.94
N VAL A 130 -9.48 9.37 11.93
CA VAL A 130 -9.40 10.83 12.11
C VAL A 130 -10.75 11.49 11.80
N PRO A 131 -11.51 12.01 12.79
CA PRO A 131 -12.74 12.73 12.54
C PRO A 131 -12.52 13.98 11.69
N CYS A 132 -13.36 14.17 10.67
CA CYS A 132 -13.23 15.26 9.70
C CYS A 132 -14.58 15.68 9.10
N ASP A 133 -14.62 16.82 8.40
CA ASP A 133 -15.81 17.24 7.67
C ASP A 133 -15.91 16.52 6.32
N VAL A 134 -14.77 16.37 5.64
CA VAL A 134 -14.67 15.64 4.37
C VAL A 134 -13.62 14.54 4.48
N PHE A 135 -14.02 13.30 4.20
CA PHE A 135 -13.11 12.17 4.12
C PHE A 135 -12.89 11.77 2.67
N ILE A 136 -11.63 11.81 2.21
CA ILE A 136 -11.25 11.36 0.87
C ILE A 136 -10.67 9.96 0.99
N THR A 137 -11.38 8.97 0.44
CA THR A 137 -11.09 7.54 0.60
C THR A 137 -10.74 6.86 -0.71
N GLU A 138 -9.77 5.92 -0.67
CA GLU A 138 -9.62 4.92 -1.73
C GLU A 138 -10.82 3.97 -1.80
N ALA A 139 -10.96 3.25 -2.92
CA ALA A 139 -11.98 2.25 -3.19
C ALA A 139 -11.43 1.06 -4.00
N THR A 140 -10.18 0.66 -3.75
CA THR A 140 -9.52 -0.43 -4.50
C THR A 140 -10.34 -1.71 -4.46
N PHE A 141 -10.90 -2.03 -3.28
CA PHE A 141 -11.85 -3.12 -3.06
C PHE A 141 -13.25 -2.60 -2.71
N GLY A 142 -13.68 -1.50 -3.34
CA GLY A 142 -14.93 -0.79 -3.10
C GLY A 142 -16.21 -1.49 -3.59
N LEU A 143 -16.23 -2.82 -3.72
CA LEU A 143 -17.43 -3.60 -4.08
C LEU A 143 -17.82 -4.58 -2.96
N PRO A 144 -19.12 -4.80 -2.70
CA PRO A 144 -19.60 -5.75 -1.69
C PRO A 144 -19.16 -7.21 -1.85
N VAL A 145 -18.54 -7.59 -2.96
CA VAL A 145 -18.00 -8.94 -3.15
C VAL A 145 -16.67 -9.13 -2.42
N PHE A 146 -15.96 -8.04 -2.10
CA PHE A 146 -14.64 -8.11 -1.46
C PHE A 146 -14.77 -8.18 0.05
N HIS A 147 -14.47 -9.36 0.57
CA HIS A 147 -14.36 -9.67 2.00
C HIS A 147 -13.07 -10.44 2.27
N HIS A 148 -12.03 -9.74 2.73
CA HIS A 148 -10.71 -10.35 2.93
C HIS A 148 -10.73 -11.28 4.16
N PRO A 149 -10.29 -12.53 4.05
CA PRO A 149 -10.14 -13.40 5.21
C PRO A 149 -8.95 -12.94 6.07
N PRO A 150 -8.86 -13.39 7.33
CA PRO A 150 -7.68 -13.13 8.15
C PRO A 150 -6.40 -13.64 7.49
N ALA A 151 -5.41 -12.76 7.33
CA ALA A 151 -4.17 -13.07 6.61
C ALA A 151 -3.39 -14.26 7.21
N ALA A 152 -3.49 -14.49 8.53
CA ALA A 152 -2.90 -15.66 9.18
C ALA A 152 -3.44 -16.99 8.62
N GLY A 153 -4.74 -17.05 8.30
CA GLY A 153 -5.36 -18.22 7.68
C GLY A 153 -4.82 -18.48 6.27
N GLU A 154 -4.57 -17.43 5.50
CA GLU A 154 -3.94 -17.53 4.18
C GLU A 154 -2.50 -18.05 4.27
N ILE A 155 -1.71 -17.58 5.25
CA ILE A 155 -0.37 -18.14 5.49
C ILE A 155 -0.42 -19.61 5.89
N GLN A 156 -1.41 -20.05 6.66
CA GLN A 156 -1.55 -21.48 6.97
C GLN A 156 -1.79 -22.34 5.72
N LYS A 157 -2.43 -21.81 4.67
CA LYS A 157 -2.54 -22.50 3.37
C LYS A 157 -1.17 -22.66 2.72
N LEU A 158 -0.34 -21.61 2.70
CA LEU A 158 1.04 -21.66 2.21
C LEU A 158 1.87 -22.68 2.98
N LEU A 159 1.85 -22.65 4.31
CA LEU A 159 2.61 -23.59 5.15
C LEU A 159 2.12 -25.04 4.99
N THR A 160 0.83 -25.24 4.78
CA THR A 160 0.28 -26.57 4.46
C THR A 160 0.75 -27.06 3.10
N SER A 161 0.75 -26.18 2.09
CA SER A 161 1.25 -26.50 0.76
C SER A 161 2.74 -26.87 0.79
N LEU A 162 3.56 -26.18 1.57
CA LEU A 162 4.98 -26.52 1.76
C LEU A 162 5.18 -27.94 2.31
N ARG A 163 4.34 -28.36 3.27
CA ARG A 163 4.38 -29.74 3.80
C ARG A 163 3.89 -30.79 2.80
N GLN A 164 2.92 -30.43 1.94
CA GLN A 164 2.36 -31.34 0.94
C GLN A 164 3.27 -31.51 -0.27
N PHE A 165 3.99 -30.45 -0.66
CA PHE A 165 4.86 -30.42 -1.83
C PHE A 165 6.28 -30.00 -1.46
N PRO A 166 7.00 -30.77 -0.61
CA PRO A 166 8.33 -30.40 -0.12
C PRO A 166 9.39 -30.35 -1.23
N GLU A 167 9.12 -30.98 -2.38
CA GLU A 167 10.01 -31.00 -3.54
C GLU A 167 9.78 -29.81 -4.50
N ARG A 168 8.78 -28.95 -4.26
CA ARG A 168 8.47 -27.80 -5.13
C ARG A 168 8.93 -26.52 -4.48
N SER A 169 9.47 -25.59 -5.26
CA SER A 169 9.73 -24.22 -4.79
C SER A 169 8.43 -23.41 -4.77
N HIS A 170 8.14 -22.70 -3.70
CA HIS A 170 6.93 -21.87 -3.56
C HIS A 170 7.26 -20.44 -3.97
N LEU A 171 6.88 -20.06 -5.19
CA LEU A 171 7.12 -18.74 -5.74
C LEU A 171 5.96 -17.82 -5.34
N VAL A 172 6.16 -17.00 -4.29
CA VAL A 172 5.16 -16.09 -3.71
C VAL A 172 5.26 -14.69 -4.29
N GLY A 173 4.28 -14.36 -5.15
CA GLY A 173 4.21 -13.07 -5.81
C GLY A 173 3.79 -12.01 -4.80
N ALA A 174 4.57 -10.93 -4.69
CA ALA A 174 4.32 -9.83 -3.79
C ALA A 174 4.91 -8.52 -4.34
N TYR A 175 4.19 -7.41 -4.16
CA TYR A 175 4.72 -6.08 -4.48
C TYR A 175 5.93 -5.74 -3.60
N ALA A 176 6.85 -4.94 -4.15
CA ALA A 176 8.16 -4.76 -3.54
C ALA A 176 8.17 -3.92 -2.26
N LEU A 177 7.23 -2.99 -2.15
CA LEU A 177 6.98 -2.22 -0.94
C LEU A 177 5.69 -2.71 -0.29
N GLY A 178 5.67 -2.79 1.04
CA GLY A 178 4.51 -3.25 1.81
C GLY A 178 4.30 -4.75 1.75
N LYS A 179 3.79 -5.26 0.62
CA LYS A 179 3.30 -6.63 0.48
C LYS A 179 4.36 -7.68 0.81
N ALA A 180 5.56 -7.54 0.24
CA ALA A 180 6.63 -8.50 0.46
C ALA A 180 7.02 -8.60 1.93
N GLN A 181 7.24 -7.45 2.58
CA GLN A 181 7.64 -7.37 3.99
C GLN A 181 6.54 -7.90 4.90
N ARG A 182 5.27 -7.57 4.63
CA ARG A 182 4.14 -8.11 5.38
C ARG A 182 4.01 -9.62 5.22
N VAL A 183 4.11 -10.15 4.00
CA VAL A 183 4.05 -11.60 3.75
C VAL A 183 5.19 -12.32 4.47
N ILE A 184 6.42 -11.79 4.43
CA ILE A 184 7.56 -12.32 5.19
C ILE A 184 7.23 -12.36 6.68
N SER A 185 6.81 -11.24 7.26
CA SER A 185 6.49 -11.15 8.69
C SER A 185 5.37 -12.12 9.10
N LEU A 186 4.34 -12.26 8.26
CA LEU A 186 3.25 -13.22 8.51
C LEU A 186 3.73 -14.68 8.41
N ILE A 187 4.64 -15.00 7.48
CA ILE A 187 5.28 -16.33 7.38
C ILE A 187 6.07 -16.65 8.65
N ARG A 188 6.88 -15.70 9.15
CA ARG A 188 7.62 -15.85 10.42
C ARG A 188 6.68 -16.10 11.59
N ARG A 189 5.62 -15.30 11.72
CA ARG A 189 4.59 -15.48 12.76
C ARG A 189 3.81 -16.78 12.63
N GLY A 190 3.77 -17.36 11.43
CA GLY A 190 3.23 -18.69 11.17
C GLY A 190 4.13 -19.84 11.65
N GLY A 191 5.32 -19.54 12.19
CA GLY A 191 6.28 -20.52 12.71
C GLY A 191 7.27 -21.06 11.67
N TYR A 192 7.53 -20.32 10.59
CA TYR A 192 8.52 -20.69 9.59
C TYR A 192 9.83 -19.94 9.81
N ASP A 193 10.83 -20.64 10.37
CA ASP A 193 12.13 -20.06 10.74
C ASP A 193 13.23 -20.31 9.70
N GLN A 194 12.96 -21.09 8.66
CA GLN A 194 13.93 -21.39 7.60
C GLN A 194 14.21 -20.15 6.72
N PRO A 195 15.35 -20.07 6.04
CA PRO A 195 15.66 -18.95 5.15
C PRO A 195 14.56 -18.71 4.11
N ILE A 196 14.16 -17.45 3.91
CA ILE A 196 13.28 -17.04 2.82
C ILE A 196 14.15 -16.43 1.72
N TYR A 197 13.94 -16.86 0.48
CA TYR A 197 14.69 -16.34 -0.65
C TYR A 197 13.95 -15.16 -1.28
N VAL A 198 14.65 -14.08 -1.59
CA VAL A 198 14.04 -12.85 -2.13
C VAL A 198 14.63 -12.49 -3.49
N HIS A 199 13.77 -12.04 -4.39
CA HIS A 199 14.18 -11.40 -5.63
C HIS A 199 14.96 -10.11 -5.32
N GLY A 200 16.00 -9.80 -6.11
CA GLY A 200 16.89 -8.64 -5.85
C GLY A 200 16.17 -7.28 -5.82
N SER A 201 15.03 -7.15 -6.50
CA SER A 201 14.19 -5.94 -6.46
C SER A 201 13.53 -5.69 -5.09
N LEU A 202 13.45 -6.71 -4.23
CA LEU A 202 12.90 -6.60 -2.87
C LEU A 202 13.98 -6.20 -1.86
N ALA A 203 15.23 -6.57 -2.13
CA ALA A 203 16.33 -6.57 -1.15
C ALA A 203 16.47 -5.21 -0.45
N ARG A 204 16.67 -4.12 -1.20
CA ARG A 204 16.91 -2.79 -0.62
C ARG A 204 15.79 -2.30 0.30
N LEU A 205 14.53 -2.64 -0.02
CA LEU A 205 13.38 -2.26 0.80
C LEU A 205 13.23 -3.18 2.02
N CYS A 206 13.53 -4.48 1.90
CA CYS A 206 13.62 -5.36 3.05
C CYS A 206 14.72 -4.92 4.01
N ASP A 207 15.93 -4.64 3.51
CA ASP A 207 17.05 -4.15 4.30
C ASP A 207 16.66 -2.86 5.04
N TYR A 208 15.97 -1.94 4.35
CA TYR A 208 15.46 -0.72 4.98
C TYR A 208 14.48 -1.01 6.12
N TYR A 209 13.52 -1.91 5.93
CA TYR A 209 12.59 -2.32 7.00
C TYR A 209 13.34 -2.89 8.22
N GLU A 210 14.39 -3.69 8.01
CA GLU A 210 15.23 -4.19 9.10
C GLU A 210 15.95 -3.05 9.83
N THR A 211 16.45 -2.03 9.12
CA THR A 211 17.01 -0.82 9.76
C THR A 211 16.00 -0.04 10.60
N GLN A 212 14.71 -0.17 10.30
CA GLN A 212 13.60 0.43 11.05
C GLN A 212 13.12 -0.48 12.20
N GLY A 213 13.84 -1.58 12.49
CA GLY A 213 13.56 -2.49 13.61
C GLY A 213 12.49 -3.53 13.32
N ILE A 214 12.11 -3.73 12.05
CA ILE A 214 11.15 -4.76 11.65
C ILE A 214 11.92 -6.04 11.36
N ASP A 215 11.80 -7.03 12.24
CA ASP A 215 12.45 -8.33 12.08
C ASP A 215 11.79 -9.14 10.95
N LEU A 216 12.55 -9.36 9.88
CA LEU A 216 12.16 -10.17 8.72
C LEU A 216 12.79 -11.57 8.76
N GLY A 217 13.64 -11.86 9.76
CA GLY A 217 14.43 -13.07 9.87
C GLY A 217 15.43 -13.25 8.73
N GLU A 218 15.97 -14.46 8.56
CA GLU A 218 17.00 -14.70 7.56
C GLU A 218 16.45 -14.60 6.12
N LEU A 219 16.88 -13.57 5.39
CA LEU A 219 16.61 -13.37 3.97
C LEU A 219 17.85 -13.70 3.13
N ARG A 220 17.70 -14.50 2.08
CA ARG A 220 18.78 -14.86 1.15
C ARG A 220 18.45 -14.42 -0.28
N PRO A 221 19.43 -13.99 -1.08
CA PRO A 221 19.18 -13.63 -2.47
C PRO A 221 18.79 -14.87 -3.28
N ALA A 222 17.76 -14.74 -4.12
CA ALA A 222 17.39 -15.76 -5.11
C ALA A 222 18.27 -15.68 -6.38
N THR A 223 19.60 -15.61 -6.22
CA THR A 223 20.61 -15.50 -7.31
C THR A 223 21.39 -16.82 -7.51
N THR A 224 22.09 -16.91 -8.64
CA THR A 224 22.71 -18.13 -9.21
C THR A 224 24.13 -18.45 -8.75
N GLU A 225 24.73 -17.70 -7.83
CA GLU A 225 26.15 -17.94 -7.44
C GLU A 225 26.33 -19.17 -6.54
N ASP A 226 25.27 -19.66 -5.92
CA ASP A 226 25.29 -20.94 -5.19
C ASP A 226 24.88 -22.13 -6.09
N LYS A 227 25.66 -22.38 -7.16
CA LYS A 227 25.65 -23.70 -7.82
C LYS A 227 26.05 -24.85 -6.88
N LYS A 228 26.49 -24.54 -5.65
CA LYS A 228 26.77 -25.48 -4.57
C LYS A 228 25.62 -25.68 -3.58
N SER A 229 24.61 -24.81 -3.52
CA SER A 229 23.43 -25.07 -2.70
C SER A 229 22.52 -26.02 -3.48
N GLY A 230 22.37 -27.24 -2.97
CA GLY A 230 21.32 -28.14 -3.43
C GLY A 230 20.00 -27.39 -3.57
N SER A 231 19.43 -27.51 -4.77
CA SER A 231 18.06 -27.20 -5.17
C SER A 231 17.21 -26.36 -4.20
N LEU A 232 16.69 -25.21 -4.65
CA LEU A 232 15.66 -24.42 -3.95
C LEU A 232 14.31 -25.18 -3.78
N LYS A 233 14.32 -26.52 -3.87
CA LYS A 233 13.23 -27.43 -3.54
C LYS A 233 12.76 -27.17 -2.12
N GLY A 234 11.45 -27.03 -1.96
CA GLY A 234 10.80 -26.75 -0.68
C GLY A 234 11.09 -25.36 -0.11
N ALA A 235 11.80 -24.48 -0.85
CA ALA A 235 12.08 -23.13 -0.41
C ALA A 235 10.91 -22.19 -0.73
N ILE A 236 10.70 -21.20 0.14
CA ILE A 236 9.87 -20.05 -0.16
C ILE A 236 10.72 -19.01 -0.88
N VAL A 237 10.24 -18.57 -2.05
CA VAL A 237 10.88 -17.53 -2.84
C VAL A 237 9.88 -16.40 -3.07
N ILE A 238 10.20 -15.20 -2.63
CA ILE A 238 9.33 -14.02 -2.76
C ILE A 238 9.88 -13.12 -3.85
N GLY A 239 9.00 -12.62 -4.71
CA GLY A 239 9.38 -11.78 -5.84
C GLY A 239 8.20 -10.97 -6.39
N PRO A 240 8.48 -9.93 -7.20
CA PRO A 240 7.42 -9.21 -7.89
C PRO A 240 6.69 -10.17 -8.85
N PRO A 241 5.36 -10.09 -8.98
CA PRO A 241 4.59 -11.00 -9.84
C PRO A 241 5.10 -11.06 -11.29
N SER A 242 5.60 -9.94 -11.82
CA SER A 242 6.20 -9.88 -13.16
C SER A 242 7.42 -10.78 -13.33
N ALA A 243 8.28 -10.89 -12.32
CA ALA A 243 9.47 -11.74 -12.38
C ALA A 243 9.13 -13.23 -12.51
N PHE A 244 7.94 -13.64 -12.07
CA PHE A 244 7.50 -15.04 -12.16
C PHE A 244 6.90 -15.41 -13.52
N ASN A 245 6.56 -14.41 -14.33
CA ASN A 245 6.12 -14.61 -15.72
C ASN A 245 7.30 -14.60 -16.71
N ASP A 246 8.48 -14.19 -16.26
CA ASP A 246 9.65 -13.99 -17.09
C ASP A 246 10.62 -15.19 -17.10
N ARG A 247 11.69 -15.09 -17.90
CA ARG A 247 12.77 -16.09 -17.96
C ARG A 247 13.38 -16.40 -16.60
N TRP A 248 13.29 -15.46 -15.65
CA TRP A 248 13.75 -15.62 -14.28
C TRP A 248 13.08 -16.80 -13.56
N ALA A 249 11.81 -17.12 -13.84
CA ALA A 249 11.12 -18.26 -13.23
C ALA A 249 11.57 -19.64 -13.75
N ARG A 250 12.15 -19.69 -14.96
CA ARG A 250 12.55 -20.94 -15.63
C ARG A 250 13.69 -21.69 -14.94
N ARG A 251 14.31 -21.09 -13.93
CA ARG A 251 15.41 -21.70 -13.17
C ARG A 251 14.94 -22.53 -11.97
N PHE A 252 13.66 -22.45 -11.62
CA PHE A 252 13.08 -23.29 -10.58
C PHE A 252 12.55 -24.56 -11.25
N GLU A 253 12.87 -25.72 -10.67
CA GLU A 253 12.35 -27.01 -11.12
C GLU A 253 10.95 -27.20 -10.51
N ASP A 254 9.93 -27.34 -11.37
CA ASP A 254 8.52 -27.50 -10.99
C ASP A 254 8.01 -26.52 -9.89
N PRO A 255 8.14 -25.20 -10.10
CA PRO A 255 7.71 -24.22 -9.11
C PRO A 255 6.19 -24.28 -8.90
N LEU A 256 5.77 -23.98 -7.67
CA LEU A 256 4.38 -23.72 -7.31
C LEU A 256 4.14 -22.20 -7.38
N PRO A 257 3.38 -21.70 -8.37
CA PRO A 257 3.08 -20.28 -8.51
C PRO A 257 2.01 -19.85 -7.51
N ILE A 258 2.36 -18.84 -6.70
CA ILE A 258 1.54 -18.27 -5.63
C ILE A 258 1.47 -16.77 -5.85
N PHE A 259 0.34 -16.15 -5.53
CA PHE A 259 0.24 -14.69 -5.54
C PHE A 259 -0.51 -14.22 -4.29
N ALA A 260 0.06 -13.25 -3.57
CA ALA A 260 -0.54 -12.61 -2.41
C ALA A 260 -1.15 -11.26 -2.81
N SER A 261 -2.49 -11.22 -2.96
CA SER A 261 -3.23 -10.02 -3.33
C SER A 261 -4.70 -10.16 -2.95
N GLY A 262 -5.38 -9.06 -2.59
CA GLY A 262 -6.84 -9.06 -2.38
C GLY A 262 -7.62 -9.56 -3.59
N TRP A 263 -7.10 -9.29 -4.80
CA TRP A 263 -7.68 -9.74 -6.07
C TRP A 263 -7.73 -11.26 -6.24
N MET A 264 -6.98 -12.01 -5.43
CA MET A 264 -6.99 -13.48 -5.44
C MET A 264 -8.30 -14.09 -4.94
N MET A 265 -9.21 -13.27 -4.42
CA MET A 265 -10.61 -13.65 -4.19
C MET A 265 -11.37 -13.94 -5.48
N VAL A 266 -10.97 -13.30 -6.60
CA VAL A 266 -11.60 -13.52 -7.91
C VAL A 266 -10.95 -14.71 -8.62
N ARG A 267 -11.62 -15.86 -8.58
CA ARG A 267 -11.11 -17.12 -9.17
C ARG A 267 -10.65 -16.99 -10.63
N GLN A 268 -11.35 -16.21 -11.44
CA GLN A 268 -10.99 -15.99 -12.84
C GLN A 268 -9.62 -15.30 -12.98
N ARG A 269 -9.30 -14.34 -12.10
CA ARG A 269 -8.00 -13.64 -12.11
C ARG A 269 -6.87 -14.57 -11.72
N ALA A 270 -7.06 -15.40 -10.69
CA ALA A 270 -6.08 -16.42 -10.31
C ALA A 270 -5.79 -17.37 -11.49
N LYS A 271 -6.84 -17.85 -12.18
CA LYS A 271 -6.70 -18.71 -13.37
C LYS A 271 -5.96 -18.00 -14.52
N GLN A 272 -6.32 -16.75 -14.84
CA GLN A 272 -5.70 -15.96 -15.91
C GLN A 272 -4.21 -15.72 -15.65
N ARG A 273 -3.82 -15.54 -14.37
CA ARG A 273 -2.43 -15.35 -13.95
C ARG A 273 -1.67 -16.65 -13.70
N GLY A 274 -2.27 -17.82 -13.97
CA GLY A 274 -1.63 -19.11 -13.74
C GLY A 274 -1.27 -19.38 -12.27
N VAL A 275 -1.97 -18.74 -11.33
CA VAL A 275 -1.72 -18.89 -9.90
C VAL A 275 -2.34 -20.20 -9.42
N GLU A 276 -1.52 -21.12 -8.93
CA GLU A 276 -1.96 -22.43 -8.43
C GLU A 276 -2.48 -22.32 -6.99
N LEU A 277 -1.80 -21.53 -6.15
CA LEU A 277 -2.25 -21.24 -4.79
C LEU A 277 -2.49 -19.72 -4.62
N PRO A 278 -3.74 -19.25 -4.78
CA PRO A 278 -4.10 -17.88 -4.49
C PRO A 278 -4.12 -17.60 -2.98
N LEU A 279 -3.43 -16.55 -2.53
CA LEU A 279 -3.46 -16.06 -1.14
C LEU A 279 -4.17 -14.71 -1.09
N VAL A 280 -5.30 -14.64 -0.38
CA VAL A 280 -6.11 -13.42 -0.27
C VAL A 280 -5.56 -12.52 0.84
N ILE A 281 -4.41 -11.90 0.59
CA ILE A 281 -3.75 -10.97 1.50
C ILE A 281 -3.71 -9.61 0.82
N SER A 282 -4.46 -8.63 1.32
CA SER A 282 -4.52 -7.27 0.76
C SER A 282 -3.94 -6.23 1.71
N ASP A 283 -3.25 -5.22 1.17
CA ASP A 283 -2.74 -4.09 1.95
C ASP A 283 -3.69 -2.87 1.93
N HIS A 284 -4.89 -3.08 1.38
CA HIS A 284 -5.98 -2.11 1.30
C HIS A 284 -7.20 -2.64 2.03
N CYS A 285 -8.07 -1.73 2.46
CA CYS A 285 -9.34 -2.07 3.06
C CYS A 285 -10.24 -2.87 2.12
N ASP A 286 -10.91 -3.88 2.64
CA ASP A 286 -12.05 -4.49 1.97
C ASP A 286 -13.35 -3.69 2.14
N TRP A 287 -14.44 -4.18 1.57
CA TRP A 287 -15.72 -3.49 1.64
C TRP A 287 -16.18 -3.22 3.09
N PRO A 288 -16.29 -4.21 4.00
CA PRO A 288 -16.57 -3.96 5.41
C PRO A 288 -15.67 -2.92 6.07
N GLU A 289 -14.35 -3.00 5.85
CA GLU A 289 -13.38 -2.08 6.45
C GLU A 289 -13.58 -0.64 5.96
N LEU A 290 -13.89 -0.44 4.67
CA LEU A 290 -14.26 0.86 4.11
C LEU A 290 -15.51 1.42 4.81
N LEU A 291 -16.57 0.61 4.94
CA LEU A 291 -17.82 1.03 5.58
C LEU A 291 -17.61 1.38 7.06
N ASP A 292 -16.86 0.57 7.79
CA ASP A 292 -16.57 0.79 9.21
C ASP A 292 -15.72 2.05 9.42
N THR A 293 -14.80 2.34 8.49
CA THR A 293 -14.03 3.60 8.50
C THR A 293 -14.93 4.80 8.39
N ILE A 294 -15.82 4.83 7.39
CA ILE A 294 -16.74 5.96 7.18
C ILE A 294 -17.66 6.15 8.39
N ARG A 295 -18.16 5.06 9.00
CA ARG A 295 -19.00 5.12 10.21
C ARG A 295 -18.27 5.67 11.43
N GLU A 296 -16.97 5.40 11.55
CA GLU A 296 -16.17 5.81 12.70
C GLU A 296 -15.66 7.24 12.57
N VAL A 297 -15.19 7.62 11.37
CA VAL A 297 -14.75 8.98 11.03
C VAL A 297 -15.92 9.98 11.09
N LYS A 298 -17.14 9.53 10.76
CA LYS A 298 -18.39 10.32 10.76
C LYS A 298 -18.27 11.62 9.95
N PRO A 299 -17.86 11.56 8.68
CA PRO A 299 -17.73 12.76 7.87
C PRO A 299 -19.10 13.33 7.48
N GLN A 300 -19.13 14.63 7.17
CA GLN A 300 -20.29 15.26 6.53
C GLN A 300 -20.36 14.88 5.05
N GLU A 301 -19.20 14.72 4.40
CA GLU A 301 -19.07 14.35 2.99
C GLU A 301 -17.94 13.33 2.75
N VAL A 302 -18.14 12.39 1.83
CA VAL A 302 -17.13 11.42 1.40
C VAL A 302 -16.78 11.62 -0.07
N TRP A 303 -15.49 11.77 -0.39
CA TRP A 303 -15.01 11.81 -1.77
C TRP A 303 -14.28 10.52 -2.07
N VAL A 304 -14.78 9.78 -3.07
CA VAL A 304 -14.28 8.43 -3.37
C VAL A 304 -13.35 8.48 -4.56
N THR A 305 -12.16 7.92 -4.43
CA THR A 305 -11.14 7.83 -5.49
C THR A 305 -10.54 6.43 -5.55
N HIS A 306 -9.67 6.15 -6.53
CA HIS A 306 -8.91 4.91 -6.71
C HIS A 306 -9.80 3.65 -6.68
N GLY A 307 -10.31 3.21 -7.84
CA GLY A 307 -11.16 2.02 -7.96
C GLY A 307 -12.61 2.31 -8.34
N ARG A 308 -13.48 1.29 -8.23
CA ARG A 308 -14.90 1.35 -8.63
C ARG A 308 -15.74 2.06 -7.56
N GLU A 309 -15.85 3.37 -7.72
CA GLU A 309 -16.41 4.30 -6.75
C GLU A 309 -17.95 4.26 -6.62
N GLU A 310 -18.66 3.82 -7.67
CA GLU A 310 -20.12 3.87 -7.76
C GLU A 310 -20.83 3.17 -6.59
N ALA A 311 -20.33 1.99 -6.19
CA ALA A 311 -20.95 1.21 -5.13
C ALA A 311 -20.80 1.86 -3.75
N LEU A 312 -19.61 2.42 -3.45
CA LEU A 312 -19.34 3.08 -2.19
C LEU A 312 -20.08 4.42 -2.07
N VAL A 313 -20.11 5.20 -3.16
CA VAL A 313 -20.94 6.42 -3.25
C VAL A 313 -22.41 6.09 -3.01
N ARG A 314 -22.93 5.05 -3.69
CA ARG A 314 -24.31 4.61 -3.52
C ARG A 314 -24.62 4.17 -2.08
N TRP A 315 -23.70 3.49 -1.44
CA TRP A 315 -23.86 3.08 -0.04
C TRP A 315 -23.90 4.30 0.91
N CYS A 316 -23.06 5.31 0.68
CA CYS A 316 -23.06 6.54 1.47
C CYS A 316 -24.40 7.28 1.37
N GLU A 317 -24.93 7.43 0.14
CA GLU A 317 -26.25 8.04 -0.08
C GLU A 317 -27.36 7.33 0.70
N LEU A 318 -27.39 6.00 0.63
CA LEU A 318 -28.37 5.17 1.35
C LEU A 318 -28.20 5.25 2.87
N SER A 319 -27.00 5.59 3.34
CA SER A 319 -26.66 5.78 4.75
C SER A 319 -26.84 7.23 5.22
N GLY A 320 -27.32 8.13 4.35
CA GLY A 320 -27.56 9.53 4.67
C GLY A 320 -26.29 10.39 4.74
N ILE A 321 -25.20 9.95 4.11
CA ILE A 321 -23.91 10.65 4.05
C ILE A 321 -23.74 11.19 2.62
N ALA A 322 -23.45 12.49 2.48
CA ALA A 322 -23.19 13.06 1.16
C ALA A 322 -21.91 12.43 0.58
N ALA A 323 -21.95 11.99 -0.68
CA ALA A 323 -20.78 11.41 -1.30
C ALA A 323 -20.69 11.72 -2.79
N ARG A 324 -19.48 11.72 -3.34
CA ARG A 324 -19.24 11.93 -4.77
C ARG A 324 -17.96 11.25 -5.25
N PRO A 325 -17.88 10.90 -6.54
CA PRO A 325 -16.63 10.50 -7.17
C PRO A 325 -15.61 11.65 -7.17
N LEU A 326 -14.34 11.30 -7.04
CA LEU A 326 -13.19 12.19 -7.17
C LEU A 326 -12.26 11.64 -8.26
N HIS A 327 -12.45 12.13 -9.48
CA HIS A 327 -11.63 11.75 -10.64
C HIS A 327 -10.26 12.42 -10.55
N LEU A 328 -9.23 11.62 -10.28
CA LEU A 328 -7.84 12.05 -10.30
C LEU A 328 -7.17 11.54 -11.59
N VAL A 329 -6.52 12.45 -12.33
CA VAL A 329 -5.85 12.10 -13.59
C VAL A 329 -4.59 11.29 -13.28
N GLY A 330 -4.42 10.12 -13.91
CA GLY A 330 -3.18 9.32 -13.83
C GLY A 330 -3.20 8.16 -12.86
N TYR A 331 -4.32 7.89 -12.18
CA TYR A 331 -4.56 6.67 -11.43
C TYR A 331 -5.27 5.66 -12.34
N GLU A 332 -4.64 4.52 -12.60
CA GLU A 332 -5.24 3.36 -13.26
C GLU A 332 -5.80 2.43 -12.18
N ASP A 333 -6.95 1.79 -12.43
CA ASP A 333 -7.49 0.76 -11.52
C ASP A 333 -6.46 -0.36 -11.37
N GLU A 334 -6.06 -0.71 -10.13
CA GLU A 334 -5.15 -1.83 -9.80
C GLU A 334 -5.68 -3.23 -10.23
N GLY A 335 -6.69 -3.28 -11.10
CA GLY A 335 -7.38 -4.47 -11.51
C GLY A 335 -7.60 -4.69 -13.00
N ASP A 336 -7.07 -3.84 -13.88
CA ASP A 336 -7.12 -4.10 -15.32
C ASP A 336 -5.93 -4.94 -15.84
#